data_AF-A0A1A9QDW0-F1
#
_entry.id   AF-A0A1A9QDW0-F1
#
_cell.length_a   1.000
_cell.length_b   1.000
_cell.length_c   1.000
_cell.angle_alpha   90.00
_cell.angle_beta   90.00
_cell.angle_gamma   90.00
#
_symmetry.space_group_name_H-M   'P 1'
#
loop_
_entity.id
_entity.type
_entity.pdbx_description
1 polymer ?
#
loop_
_entity_poly.entity_id
_entity_poly.type
_entity_poly.pdbx_seq_one_letter_code
_entity_poly.pdbx_strand_id
1 'polypeptide(L)'
;MSLKQVAIIAVTATLISGGAAIGTYFLAPPAKTKPKGIREALIEKGVKFLNVDTNSNEHDEIWESLILLFLAPNKDRLTKITAPTIKNRLNKDANLVAIKEACTNLLNEKEVDDTRIKMAEDWCALEVNLLASPLRT
;
A
#
# COMPACT_ATOMS: atom_id res chain seq x y z
N MET A 1 21.27 -52.09 -39.13
CA MET A 1 22.70 -51.79 -39.34
C MET A 1 22.82 -50.51 -40.13
N SER A 2 23.81 -49.69 -39.76
CA SER A 2 24.36 -48.52 -40.45
C SER A 2 23.74 -47.13 -40.20
N LEU A 3 24.57 -46.31 -39.53
CA LEU A 3 24.44 -44.88 -39.28
C LEU A 3 24.34 -44.10 -40.59
N LYS A 4 23.42 -43.13 -40.66
CA LYS A 4 23.50 -42.07 -41.66
C LYS A 4 24.26 -40.89 -41.06
N GLN A 5 25.42 -40.64 -41.65
CA GLN A 5 26.35 -39.57 -41.29
C GLN A 5 25.78 -38.19 -41.62
N VAL A 6 26.14 -37.25 -40.76
CA VAL A 6 25.92 -35.81 -40.83
C VAL A 6 26.77 -35.19 -41.94
N ALA A 7 26.19 -34.29 -42.74
CA ALA A 7 26.94 -33.39 -43.60
C ALA A 7 26.60 -31.93 -43.23
N ILE A 8 27.60 -31.27 -42.66
CA ILE A 8 27.66 -29.85 -42.30
C ILE A 8 27.86 -29.06 -43.60
N ILE A 9 26.95 -28.16 -43.95
CA ILE A 9 27.16 -27.17 -45.00
C ILE A 9 27.26 -25.80 -44.32
N ALA A 10 28.50 -25.33 -44.19
CA ALA A 10 28.79 -23.95 -43.81
C ALA A 10 28.55 -23.04 -45.02
N VAL A 11 27.55 -22.17 -44.93
CA VAL A 11 27.35 -21.08 -45.90
C VAL A 11 27.85 -19.80 -45.26
N THR A 12 29.06 -19.39 -45.65
CA THR A 12 29.58 -18.04 -45.44
C THR A 12 28.81 -17.08 -46.33
N ALA A 13 27.83 -16.39 -45.76
CA ALA A 13 27.16 -15.26 -46.38
C ALA A 13 27.76 -13.96 -45.83
N THR A 14 28.77 -13.43 -46.53
CA THR A 14 29.22 -12.05 -46.43
C THR A 14 28.23 -11.16 -47.16
N LEU A 15 27.41 -10.35 -46.46
CA LEU A 15 26.78 -9.18 -47.05
C LEU A 15 26.65 -8.01 -46.06
N ILE A 16 27.44 -6.98 -46.35
CA ILE A 16 27.06 -5.56 -46.46
C ILE A 16 26.52 -4.86 -45.20
N SER A 17 27.35 -3.91 -44.75
CA SER A 17 27.02 -2.68 -44.05
C SER A 17 25.59 -2.15 -44.29
N GLY A 18 24.72 -2.40 -43.33
CA GLY A 18 23.54 -1.60 -43.05
C GLY A 18 23.54 -1.37 -41.55
N GLY A 19 23.97 -0.19 -41.11
CA GLY A 19 24.03 0.16 -39.70
C GLY A 19 22.63 0.07 -39.10
N ALA A 20 22.32 -1.05 -38.46
CA ALA A 20 21.26 -1.09 -37.49
C ALA A 20 21.76 -0.26 -36.32
N ALA A 21 21.33 1.00 -36.25
CA ALA A 21 21.19 1.65 -34.97
C ALA A 21 20.15 0.81 -34.20
N ILE A 22 20.60 -0.29 -33.60
CA ILE A 22 19.96 -0.86 -32.43
C ILE A 22 20.08 0.23 -31.38
N GLY A 23 19.16 1.19 -31.46
CA GLY A 23 18.81 2.06 -30.37
C GLY A 23 18.49 1.09 -29.26
N THR A 24 19.45 0.91 -28.36
CA THR A 24 19.18 0.46 -27.02
C THR A 24 18.21 1.51 -26.51
N TYR A 25 16.90 1.22 -26.66
CA TYR A 25 15.88 1.88 -25.90
C TYR A 25 16.30 1.61 -24.47
N PHE A 26 17.05 2.58 -23.95
CA PHE A 26 17.45 2.64 -22.57
C PHE A 26 16.11 2.58 -21.85
N LEU A 27 15.85 1.43 -21.23
CA LEU A 27 14.78 1.23 -20.28
C LEU A 27 15.09 2.16 -19.11
N ALA A 28 14.92 3.47 -19.34
CA ALA A 28 14.83 4.44 -18.28
C ALA A 28 13.58 4.00 -17.52
N PRO A 29 13.70 3.53 -16.27
CA PRO A 29 12.53 3.23 -15.48
C PRO A 29 11.65 4.48 -15.50
N PRO A 30 10.33 4.35 -15.68
CA PRO A 30 9.45 5.51 -15.70
C PRO A 30 9.78 6.34 -14.47
N ALA A 31 10.04 7.64 -14.71
CA ALA A 31 10.35 8.57 -13.64
C ALA A 31 9.27 8.38 -12.57
N LYS A 32 9.66 7.86 -11.40
CA LYS A 32 8.73 7.65 -10.27
C LYS A 32 8.19 9.02 -9.92
N THR A 33 7.01 9.35 -10.45
CA THR A 33 6.32 10.58 -10.11
C THR A 33 6.07 10.49 -8.62
N LYS A 34 6.56 11.47 -7.86
CA LYS A 34 6.27 11.52 -6.42
C LYS A 34 4.76 11.39 -6.24
N PRO A 35 4.28 10.51 -5.36
CA PRO A 35 2.86 10.32 -5.15
C PRO A 35 2.21 11.66 -4.81
N LYS A 36 1.04 11.92 -5.40
CA LYS A 36 0.33 13.20 -5.27
C LYS A 36 -0.39 13.36 -3.93
N GLY A 37 -0.35 12.34 -3.06
CA GLY A 37 -0.98 12.31 -1.76
C GLY A 37 -0.70 11.00 -1.04
N ILE A 38 -1.15 10.92 0.22
CA ILE A 38 -0.92 9.76 1.10
C ILE A 38 -1.56 8.51 0.51
N ARG A 39 -2.80 8.62 0.01
CA ARG A 39 -3.50 7.49 -0.58
C ARG A 39 -2.75 6.92 -1.78
N GLU A 40 -2.27 7.76 -2.68
CA GLU A 40 -1.48 7.33 -3.84
C GLU A 40 -0.17 6.66 -3.41
N ALA A 41 0.53 7.24 -2.43
CA ALA A 41 1.77 6.65 -1.91
C ALA A 41 1.56 5.23 -1.36
N LEU A 42 0.41 4.99 -0.73
CA LEU A 42 0.05 3.69 -0.16
C LEU A 42 -0.45 2.71 -1.22
N ILE A 43 -1.17 3.17 -2.24
CA ILE A 43 -1.54 2.35 -3.40
C ILE A 43 -0.29 1.87 -4.15
N GLU A 44 0.71 2.73 -4.33
CA GLU A 44 2.00 2.36 -4.96
C GLU A 44 2.74 1.27 -4.16
N LYS A 45 2.53 1.21 -2.84
CA LYS A 45 3.05 0.14 -1.97
C LYS A 45 2.18 -1.13 -1.96
N GLY A 46 1.03 -1.13 -2.64
CA GLY A 46 0.10 -2.25 -2.68
C GLY A 46 -0.79 -2.37 -1.43
N VAL A 47 -0.90 -1.32 -0.62
CA VAL A 47 -1.74 -1.32 0.59
C VAL A 47 -3.21 -1.31 0.19
N LYS A 48 -3.98 -2.22 0.81
CA LYS A 48 -5.45 -2.23 0.75
C LYS A 48 -6.03 -1.44 1.91
N PHE A 49 -7.12 -0.74 1.70
CA PHE A 49 -7.73 0.13 2.72
C PHE A 49 -8.99 -0.47 3.30
N LEU A 50 -9.27 -0.13 4.55
CA LEU A 50 -10.59 -0.31 5.15
C LEU A 50 -11.62 0.56 4.43
N ASN A 51 -12.87 0.14 4.48
CA ASN A 51 -13.98 0.95 3.99
C ASN A 51 -14.21 2.11 4.96
N VAL A 52 -13.99 3.34 4.48
CA VAL A 52 -14.13 4.58 5.25
C VAL A 52 -15.52 5.24 5.09
N ASP A 53 -16.43 4.65 4.30
CA ASP A 53 -17.80 5.13 4.21
C ASP A 53 -18.52 4.92 5.55
N THR A 54 -19.01 6.03 6.12
CA THR A 54 -19.71 6.04 7.41
C THR A 54 -21.06 5.32 7.35
N ASN A 55 -21.63 5.13 6.16
CA ASN A 55 -22.90 4.44 5.96
C ASN A 55 -22.72 2.93 5.68
N SER A 56 -21.47 2.49 5.48
CA SER A 56 -21.14 1.09 5.25
C SER A 56 -20.84 0.39 6.57
N ASN A 57 -21.30 -0.85 6.71
CA ASN A 57 -20.96 -1.76 7.80
C ASN A 57 -19.80 -2.71 7.45
N GLU A 58 -19.16 -2.51 6.30
CA GLU A 58 -18.01 -3.30 5.89
C GLU A 58 -16.84 -3.05 6.84
N HIS A 59 -16.23 -4.13 7.33
CA HIS A 59 -15.12 -4.11 8.29
C HIS A 59 -15.44 -3.52 9.68
N ASP A 60 -16.71 -3.46 10.10
CA ASP A 60 -17.08 -2.90 11.40
C ASP A 60 -16.35 -3.58 12.59
N GLU A 61 -16.15 -4.90 12.56
CA GLU A 61 -15.38 -5.61 13.60
C GLU A 61 -13.92 -5.12 13.71
N ILE A 62 -13.30 -4.79 12.58
CA ILE A 62 -11.94 -4.24 12.53
C ILE A 62 -11.96 -2.82 13.09
N TRP A 63 -12.92 -2.00 12.68
CA TRP A 63 -13.07 -0.64 13.19
C TRP A 63 -13.33 -0.60 14.71
N GLU A 64 -14.15 -1.52 15.23
CA GLU A 64 -14.37 -1.67 16.67
C GLU A 64 -13.07 -2.00 17.40
N SER A 65 -12.27 -2.92 16.85
CA SER A 65 -10.96 -3.28 17.39
C SER A 65 -9.99 -2.08 17.41
N LEU A 66 -9.99 -1.27 16.35
CA LEU A 66 -9.20 -0.04 16.28
C LEU A 66 -9.67 1.02 17.30
N ILE A 67 -10.97 1.16 17.53
CA ILE A 67 -11.51 2.05 18.57
C ILE A 67 -11.06 1.62 19.96
N LEU A 68 -11.09 0.31 20.25
CA LEU A 68 -10.61 -0.23 21.52
C LEU A 68 -9.11 0.05 21.71
N LEU A 69 -8.33 -0.06 20.63
CA LEU A 69 -6.91 0.26 20.62
C LEU A 69 -6.64 1.76 20.80
N PHE A 70 -7.43 2.62 20.17
CA PHE A 70 -7.35 4.08 20.32
C PHE A 70 -7.60 4.54 21.76
N LEU A 71 -8.58 3.93 22.41
CA LEU A 71 -8.98 4.17 23.79
C LEU A 71 -8.06 3.49 24.81
N ALA A 72 -7.16 2.60 24.39
CA ALA A 72 -6.24 1.93 25.30
C ALA A 72 -5.27 2.94 25.94
N PRO A 73 -4.91 2.75 27.22
CA PRO A 73 -4.02 3.65 27.95
C PRO A 73 -2.56 3.57 27.47
N ASN A 74 -2.17 2.50 26.78
CA ASN A 74 -0.81 2.27 26.30
C ASN A 74 -0.57 2.99 24.98
N LYS A 75 -0.10 4.23 25.07
CA LYS A 75 0.09 5.14 23.93
C LYS A 75 1.37 4.89 23.12
N ASP A 76 2.26 4.01 23.60
CA ASP A 76 3.65 3.99 23.11
C ASP A 76 3.86 3.23 21.79
N ARG A 77 2.84 2.55 21.25
CA ARG A 77 3.00 1.75 20.03
C ARG A 77 2.52 2.44 18.76
N LEU A 78 1.69 3.47 18.85
CA LEU A 78 1.01 4.08 17.70
C LEU A 78 0.96 5.59 17.75
N THR A 79 1.32 6.22 16.64
CA THR A 79 1.01 7.63 16.42
C THR A 79 -0.50 7.78 16.32
N LYS A 80 -1.12 8.48 17.26
CA LYS A 80 -2.58 8.64 17.27
C LYS A 80 -3.05 9.48 16.10
N ILE A 81 -4.08 8.99 15.41
CA ILE A 81 -4.84 9.80 14.47
C ILE A 81 -5.65 10.85 15.21
N THR A 82 -5.89 12.00 14.57
CA THR A 82 -6.71 13.06 15.17
C THR A 82 -8.19 12.70 15.04
N ALA A 83 -8.78 12.17 16.11
CA ALA A 83 -10.19 11.82 16.20
C ALA A 83 -10.81 12.39 17.51
N PRO A 84 -11.15 13.70 17.55
CA PRO A 84 -11.49 14.40 18.79
C PRO A 84 -12.78 13.91 19.47
N THR A 85 -13.65 13.22 18.72
CA THR A 85 -14.95 12.73 19.20
C THR A 85 -14.82 11.41 19.98
N ILE A 86 -13.73 10.65 19.79
CA ILE A 86 -13.53 9.36 20.45
C ILE A 86 -13.05 9.58 21.88
N LYS A 87 -13.98 9.59 22.84
CA LYS A 87 -13.69 9.89 24.26
C LYS A 87 -13.97 8.75 25.22
N ASN A 88 -14.86 7.83 24.87
CA ASN A 88 -15.23 6.69 25.72
C ASN A 88 -15.84 5.57 24.88
N ARG A 89 -16.06 4.40 25.49
CA ARG A 89 -16.61 3.21 24.83
C ARG A 89 -18.14 3.20 24.67
N LEU A 90 -18.85 4.15 25.27
CA LEU A 90 -20.33 4.11 25.36
C LEU A 90 -21.00 4.56 24.06
N ASN A 91 -20.31 5.35 23.22
CA ASN A 91 -20.87 5.89 21.98
C ASN A 91 -20.30 5.18 20.75
N LYS A 92 -20.59 3.87 20.60
CA LYS A 92 -20.05 3.02 19.52
C LYS A 92 -20.21 3.65 18.14
N ASP A 93 -21.43 4.04 17.77
CA ASP A 93 -21.71 4.56 16.42
C ASP A 93 -20.99 5.89 16.16
N ALA A 94 -20.98 6.80 17.14
CA ALA A 94 -20.27 8.06 17.02
C ALA A 94 -18.75 7.85 16.93
N ASN A 95 -18.21 6.84 17.62
CA ASN A 95 -16.80 6.49 17.54
C ASN A 95 -16.45 5.89 16.16
N LEU A 96 -17.31 5.04 15.61
CA LEU A 96 -17.16 4.47 14.26
C LEU A 96 -17.13 5.55 13.19
N VAL A 97 -18.08 6.49 13.25
CA VAL A 97 -18.10 7.65 12.35
C VAL A 97 -16.81 8.46 12.51
N ALA A 98 -16.42 8.79 13.74
CA ALA A 98 -15.25 9.62 13.99
C ALA A 98 -13.93 8.99 13.53
N ILE A 99 -13.76 7.68 13.69
CA ILE A 99 -12.53 7.00 13.23
C ILE A 99 -12.50 6.86 11.69
N LYS A 100 -13.65 6.56 11.06
CA LYS A 100 -13.78 6.50 9.59
C LYS A 100 -13.54 7.87 8.95
N GLU A 101 -14.07 8.94 9.53
CA GLU A 101 -13.81 10.32 9.11
C GLU A 101 -12.35 10.72 9.29
N ALA A 102 -11.75 10.37 10.43
CA ALA A 102 -10.34 10.65 10.67
C ALA A 102 -9.45 9.98 9.60
N CYS A 103 -9.73 8.72 9.27
CA CYS A 103 -9.04 8.00 8.20
C CYS A 103 -9.30 8.62 6.81
N THR A 104 -10.54 9.01 6.51
CA THR A 104 -10.87 9.71 5.27
C THR A 104 -10.06 10.99 5.12
N ASN A 105 -9.99 11.80 6.17
CA ASN A 105 -9.22 13.04 6.18
C ASN A 105 -7.74 12.77 5.96
N LEU A 106 -7.16 11.81 6.69
CA LEU A 106 -5.76 11.43 6.57
C LEU A 106 -5.41 10.94 5.16
N LEU A 107 -6.23 10.06 4.56
CA LEU A 107 -5.98 9.55 3.21
C LEU A 107 -6.09 10.64 2.13
N ASN A 108 -6.88 11.69 2.36
CA ASN A 108 -7.03 12.81 1.44
C ASN A 108 -5.95 13.90 1.61
N GLU A 109 -5.04 13.76 2.57
CA GLU A 109 -3.93 14.70 2.74
C GLU A 109 -2.95 14.60 1.54
N LYS A 110 -2.57 15.77 1.03
CA LYS A 110 -1.61 15.91 -0.08
C LYS A 110 -0.17 15.99 0.38
N GLU A 111 0.04 16.35 1.65
CA GLU A 111 1.35 16.38 2.26
C GLU A 111 1.76 14.95 2.58
N VAL A 112 2.84 14.51 1.93
CA VAL A 112 3.34 13.15 2.06
C VAL A 112 4.60 13.20 2.93
N ASP A 113 4.46 12.81 4.18
CA ASP A 113 5.58 12.53 5.08
C ASP A 113 5.47 11.12 5.67
N ASP A 114 6.61 10.57 6.09
CA ASP A 114 6.70 9.20 6.56
C ASP A 114 5.85 8.94 7.82
N THR A 115 5.64 9.96 8.65
CA THR A 115 4.82 9.84 9.87
C THR A 115 3.35 9.69 9.51
N ARG A 116 2.87 10.50 8.56
CA ARG A 116 1.48 10.43 8.11
C ARG A 116 1.18 9.19 7.28
N ILE A 117 2.13 8.77 6.43
CA ILE A 117 2.06 7.48 5.72
C ILE A 117 1.91 6.35 6.75
N LYS A 118 2.80 6.29 7.74
CA LYS A 118 2.76 5.24 8.76
C LYS A 118 1.46 5.28 9.57
N MET A 119 0.97 6.47 9.91
CA MET A 119 -0.32 6.63 10.57
C MET A 119 -1.47 6.07 9.72
N ALA A 120 -1.47 6.30 8.40
CA ALA A 120 -2.49 5.76 7.52
C ALA A 120 -2.37 4.23 7.35
N GLU A 121 -1.15 3.68 7.33
CA GLU A 121 -0.91 2.23 7.36
C GLU A 121 -1.44 1.61 8.66
N ASP A 122 -1.19 2.24 9.80
CA ASP A 122 -1.56 1.73 11.12
C ASP A 122 -3.09 1.79 11.36
N TRP A 123 -3.77 2.83 10.85
CA TRP A 123 -5.18 3.09 11.20
C TRP A 123 -6.18 2.82 10.08
N CYS A 124 -5.77 2.88 8.81
CA CYS A 124 -6.69 2.89 7.68
C CYS A 124 -6.45 1.74 6.69
N ALA A 125 -5.39 0.95 6.85
CA ALA A 125 -5.14 -0.23 6.04
C ALA A 125 -6.00 -1.42 6.48
N LEU A 126 -6.41 -2.25 5.53
CA LEU A 126 -7.13 -3.50 5.79
C LEU A 126 -6.22 -4.52 6.49
N GLU A 127 -4.96 -4.58 6.05
CA GLU A 127 -3.92 -5.36 6.71
C GLU A 127 -3.34 -4.53 7.86
N VAL A 128 -4.15 -4.38 8.90
CA VAL A 128 -3.70 -3.72 10.11
C VAL A 128 -2.60 -4.59 10.73
N ASN A 129 -1.33 -4.21 10.54
CA ASN A 129 -0.16 -4.89 11.12
C ASN A 129 -0.27 -5.09 12.64
N LEU A 130 -1.17 -4.34 13.29
CA LEU A 130 -1.47 -4.36 14.71
C LEU A 130 -2.25 -5.61 15.14
N LEU A 131 -3.04 -6.21 14.25
CA LEU A 131 -3.78 -7.44 14.55
C LEU A 131 -2.94 -8.71 14.28
N ALA A 132 -1.91 -8.59 13.44
CA ALA A 132 -1.01 -9.69 13.08
C ALA A 132 0.15 -9.88 14.06
N SER A 133 0.44 -8.92 14.94
CA SER A 133 1.40 -9.12 16.03
C SER A 133 0.71 -9.80 17.21
N PRO A 134 0.95 -11.11 17.47
CA PRO A 134 0.53 -11.70 18.72
C PRO A 134 1.12 -10.85 19.85
N LEU A 135 0.28 -10.52 20.83
CA LEU A 135 0.70 -10.00 22.13
C LEU A 135 1.81 -10.92 22.66
N ARG A 136 3.08 -10.62 22.36
CA ARG A 136 4.22 -11.14 23.11
C ARG A 136 4.19 -10.40 24.43
N THR A 137 3.34 -10.91 25.32
CA THR A 137 3.47 -10.80 26.77
C THR A 137 4.76 -11.45 27.22
#